data_AF-A0A372L8E1-F1
#
_entry.id   AF-A0A372L8E1-F1
#
_cell.length_a   1.000
_cell.length_b   1.000
_cell.length_c   1.000
_cell.angle_alpha   90.00
_cell.angle_beta   90.00
_cell.angle_gamma   90.00
#
_symmetry.space_group_name_H-M   'P 1'
#
loop_
_entity.id
_entity.type
_entity.pdbx_description
1 polymer ?
#
loop_
_entity_poly.entity_id
_entity_poly.type
_entity_poly.pdbx_seq_one_letter_code
_entity_poly.pdbx_strand_id
1 'polypeptide(L)'
;MKKKTLFTSLLALALSAQIALPSGSAQSPKGTQEISVVINGVKVHGDGTRWASGTGWVDAKGYSELLGLKYSFKEKKKEFKVNGKTLAARIYNGRPAVKARDIAKATGAENVLLDRSKKVWEYYVLDLPNGSISLEGTKDVMAPGVPGMGQHWGSPAELPLGPIYGVEKGKLVFIEQMISQEDFANGKNYVNIPGMKGLPSPAIVHSDVEFVPHGHPGFEVPHFDIHHYFVTHKEHLKFSMPPGGTTPPGHQH
;
A
#
# COMPACT_ATOMS: atom_id res chain seq x y z
N MET A 1 -70.49 13.39 8.47
CA MET A 1 -69.27 13.79 9.21
C MET A 1 -68.59 12.55 9.77
N LYS A 2 -67.47 12.10 9.18
CA LYS A 2 -66.72 10.90 9.62
C LYS A 2 -65.62 11.32 10.60
N LYS A 3 -65.67 10.84 11.85
CA LYS A 3 -64.60 11.01 12.85
C LYS A 3 -63.51 9.98 12.59
N LYS A 4 -62.26 10.44 12.40
CA LYS A 4 -61.07 9.58 12.38
C LYS A 4 -60.48 9.50 13.79
N THR A 5 -60.30 8.29 14.29
CA THR A 5 -59.66 7.99 15.57
C THR A 5 -58.16 7.79 15.30
N LEU A 6 -57.30 8.56 15.96
CA LEU A 6 -55.85 8.45 15.89
C LEU A 6 -55.37 7.47 16.97
N PHE A 7 -54.68 6.40 16.58
CA PHE A 7 -54.02 5.48 17.49
C PHE A 7 -52.54 5.87 17.59
N THR A 8 -52.09 6.27 18.78
CA THR A 8 -50.70 6.60 19.07
C THR A 8 -50.07 5.40 19.76
N SER A 9 -49.20 4.66 19.06
CA SER A 9 -48.43 3.56 19.65
C SER A 9 -47.17 4.09 20.31
N LEU A 10 -47.07 3.96 21.63
CA LEU A 10 -45.84 4.17 22.40
C LEU A 10 -44.90 2.97 22.16
N LEU A 11 -43.74 3.21 21.56
CA LEU A 11 -42.66 2.24 21.44
C LEU A 11 -41.69 2.45 22.62
N ALA A 12 -41.65 1.50 23.56
CA ALA A 12 -40.71 1.52 24.68
C ALA A 12 -39.34 0.99 24.22
N LEU A 13 -38.32 1.85 24.19
CA LEU A 13 -36.93 1.45 24.02
C LEU A 13 -36.40 0.89 25.36
N ALA A 14 -36.08 -0.40 25.40
CA ALA A 14 -35.31 -1.00 26.48
C ALA A 14 -33.82 -0.80 26.20
N LEU A 15 -33.17 0.11 26.93
CA LEU A 15 -31.72 0.30 26.92
C LEU A 15 -31.06 -0.78 27.79
N SER A 16 -30.51 -1.83 27.17
CA SER A 16 -29.66 -2.80 27.88
C SER A 16 -28.24 -2.25 27.95
N ALA A 17 -27.80 -1.80 29.14
CA ALA A 17 -26.42 -1.42 29.40
C ALA A 17 -25.52 -2.67 29.34
N GLN A 18 -24.73 -2.80 28.28
CA GLN A 18 -23.67 -3.81 28.23
C GLN A 18 -22.48 -3.32 29.05
N ILE A 19 -22.22 -3.98 30.18
CA ILE A 19 -21.00 -3.79 30.96
C ILE A 19 -19.86 -4.41 30.15
N ALA A 20 -19.06 -3.58 29.49
CA ALA A 20 -17.84 -4.02 28.84
C ALA A 20 -16.82 -4.42 29.91
N LEU A 21 -16.63 -5.73 30.09
CA LEU A 21 -15.53 -6.24 30.91
C LEU A 21 -14.20 -5.91 30.21
N PRO A 22 -13.18 -5.41 30.92
CA PRO A 22 -11.87 -5.17 30.35
C PRO A 22 -11.32 -6.51 29.84
N SER A 23 -11.10 -6.58 28.52
CA SER A 23 -10.43 -7.70 27.88
C SER A 23 -9.02 -7.81 28.46
N GLY A 24 -8.83 -8.76 29.38
CA GLY A 24 -7.53 -9.07 29.96
C GLY A 24 -6.54 -9.35 28.84
N SER A 25 -5.41 -8.64 28.85
CA SER A 25 -4.32 -8.85 27.91
C SER A 25 -3.75 -10.26 28.12
N ALA A 26 -4.18 -11.21 27.28
CA ALA A 26 -3.60 -12.54 27.25
C ALA A 26 -2.10 -12.40 26.96
N GLN A 27 -1.25 -12.84 27.89
CA GLN A 27 0.18 -12.89 27.65
C GLN A 27 0.45 -13.78 26.44
N SER A 28 1.08 -13.20 25.43
CA SER A 28 1.52 -13.93 24.24
C SER A 28 2.39 -15.13 24.65
N PRO A 29 2.19 -16.33 24.07
CA PRO A 29 3.03 -17.48 24.33
C PRO A 29 4.52 -17.12 24.14
N LYS A 30 5.40 -17.63 25.02
CA LYS A 30 6.86 -17.43 24.92
C LYS A 30 7.34 -17.73 23.48
N GLY A 31 8.03 -16.77 22.87
CA GLY A 31 8.56 -16.88 21.50
C GLY A 31 7.61 -16.42 20.38
N THR A 32 6.45 -15.85 20.73
CA THR A 32 5.57 -15.17 19.77
C THR A 32 5.71 -13.65 19.90
N GLN A 33 5.78 -12.98 18.77
CA GLN A 33 5.85 -11.53 18.65
C GLN A 33 4.69 -11.07 17.75
N GLU A 34 4.02 -10.00 18.15
CA GLU A 34 2.99 -9.39 17.31
C GLU A 34 3.66 -8.76 16.09
N ILE A 35 3.12 -9.04 14.91
CA ILE A 35 3.57 -8.43 13.66
C ILE A 35 2.37 -7.88 12.90
N SER A 36 2.63 -6.87 12.09
CA SER A 36 1.74 -6.38 11.05
C SER A 36 2.31 -6.75 9.70
N VAL A 37 1.45 -7.08 8.75
CA VAL A 37 1.81 -7.21 7.35
C VAL A 37 1.08 -6.12 6.60
N VAL A 38 1.80 -5.33 5.83
CA VAL A 38 1.25 -4.23 5.03
C VAL A 38 1.64 -4.44 3.58
N ILE A 39 0.71 -4.22 2.66
CA ILE A 39 0.96 -4.23 1.21
C ILE A 39 0.78 -2.80 0.73
N ASN A 40 1.84 -2.20 0.19
CA ASN A 40 1.83 -0.80 -0.24
C ASN A 40 1.26 0.14 0.83
N GLY A 41 1.66 -0.06 2.10
CA GLY A 41 1.17 0.75 3.22
C GLY A 41 -0.24 0.43 3.72
N VAL A 42 -0.98 -0.48 3.08
CA VAL A 42 -2.31 -0.92 3.54
C VAL A 42 -2.19 -2.20 4.36
N LYS A 43 -2.75 -2.21 5.57
CA LYS A 43 -2.65 -3.34 6.48
C LYS A 43 -3.48 -4.54 5.99
N VAL A 44 -2.87 -5.72 6.03
CA VAL A 44 -3.58 -7.00 5.88
C VAL A 44 -4.35 -7.29 7.16
N HIS A 45 -5.67 -7.39 7.06
CA HIS A 45 -6.53 -7.72 8.19
C HIS A 45 -6.69 -9.23 8.37
N GLY A 46 -6.61 -9.70 9.61
CA GLY A 46 -6.88 -11.10 9.97
C GLY A 46 -6.07 -11.59 11.16
N ASP A 47 -6.66 -12.52 11.92
CA ASP A 47 -6.10 -13.02 13.18
C ASP A 47 -5.06 -14.15 12.99
N GLY A 48 -4.82 -14.55 11.73
CA GLY A 48 -3.78 -15.51 11.37
C GLY A 48 -2.36 -14.93 11.36
N THR A 49 -2.22 -13.61 11.33
CA THR A 49 -0.91 -12.92 11.24
C THR A 49 -0.16 -12.94 12.57
N ARG A 50 1.09 -13.44 12.58
CA ARG A 50 1.95 -13.50 13.78
C ARG A 50 3.40 -13.85 13.47
N TRP A 51 4.31 -13.53 14.38
CA TRP A 51 5.63 -14.15 14.42
C TRP A 51 5.59 -15.47 15.19
N ALA A 52 6.07 -16.54 14.56
CA ALA A 52 6.19 -17.85 15.20
C ALA A 52 7.33 -18.65 14.59
N SER A 53 8.12 -19.32 15.43
CA SER A 53 9.25 -20.17 15.01
C SER A 53 10.25 -19.43 14.11
N GLY A 54 10.60 -18.18 14.47
CA GLY A 54 11.55 -17.36 13.71
C GLY A 54 11.05 -16.89 12.34
N THR A 55 9.75 -17.00 12.06
CA THR A 55 9.15 -16.68 10.76
C THR A 55 7.94 -15.78 10.94
N GLY A 56 7.80 -14.78 10.06
CA GLY A 56 6.57 -13.99 9.92
C GLY A 56 5.52 -14.75 9.12
N TRP A 57 4.39 -15.03 9.76
CA TRP A 57 3.21 -15.64 9.14
C TRP A 57 2.15 -14.57 8.93
N VAL A 58 1.47 -14.62 7.78
CA VAL A 58 0.38 -13.72 7.43
C VAL A 58 -0.91 -14.49 7.24
N ASP A 59 -2.04 -13.90 7.64
CA ASP A 59 -3.37 -14.38 7.28
C ASP A 59 -3.53 -14.46 5.76
N ALA A 60 -3.52 -15.68 5.22
CA ALA A 60 -3.46 -15.90 3.78
C ALA A 60 -4.75 -15.48 3.09
N LYS A 61 -5.88 -15.62 3.79
CA LYS A 61 -7.21 -15.19 3.33
C LYS A 61 -7.26 -13.67 3.27
N GLY A 62 -6.92 -12.98 4.36
CA GLY A 62 -6.89 -11.51 4.41
C GLY A 62 -5.95 -10.91 3.36
N TYR A 63 -4.78 -11.52 3.16
CA TYR A 63 -3.82 -11.10 2.13
C TYR A 63 -4.43 -11.21 0.74
N SER A 64 -5.06 -12.35 0.43
CA SER A 64 -5.66 -12.59 -0.88
C SER A 64 -6.88 -11.70 -1.14
N GLU A 65 -7.70 -11.46 -0.12
CA GLU A 65 -8.86 -10.57 -0.20
C GLU A 65 -8.46 -9.11 -0.45
N LEU A 66 -7.41 -8.63 0.23
CA LEU A 66 -6.89 -7.28 0.01
C LEU A 66 -6.42 -7.06 -1.43
N LEU A 67 -5.87 -8.09 -2.07
CA LEU A 67 -5.42 -8.05 -3.47
C LEU A 67 -6.50 -8.46 -4.49
N GLY A 68 -7.74 -8.74 -4.06
CA GLY A 68 -8.79 -9.22 -4.96
C GLY A 68 -8.50 -10.56 -5.63
N LEU A 69 -7.64 -11.40 -5.04
CA LEU A 69 -7.16 -12.65 -5.63
C LEU A 69 -8.09 -13.82 -5.34
N LYS A 70 -8.23 -14.71 -6.33
CA LYS A 70 -8.86 -16.02 -6.13
C LYS A 70 -7.91 -16.94 -5.36
N TYR A 71 -8.45 -17.59 -4.33
CA TYR A 71 -7.70 -18.55 -3.51
C TYR A 71 -8.55 -19.78 -3.13
N SER A 72 -7.90 -20.84 -2.68
CA SER A 72 -8.55 -21.97 -2.00
C SER A 72 -7.68 -22.50 -0.87
N PHE A 73 -8.30 -23.06 0.17
CA PHE A 73 -7.60 -23.65 1.31
C PHE A 73 -8.07 -25.09 1.55
N LYS A 74 -7.13 -26.02 1.59
CA LYS A 74 -7.39 -27.43 1.90
C LYS A 74 -6.93 -27.72 3.31
N GLU A 75 -7.84 -27.58 4.27
CA GLU A 75 -7.51 -27.63 5.70
C GLU A 75 -6.84 -28.93 6.15
N LYS A 76 -7.29 -30.09 5.64
CA LYS A 76 -6.71 -31.40 5.96
C LYS A 76 -5.28 -31.55 5.48
N LYS A 77 -4.95 -30.93 4.33
CA LYS A 77 -3.60 -30.95 3.74
C LYS A 77 -2.72 -29.79 4.20
N LYS A 78 -3.31 -28.79 4.86
CA LYS A 78 -2.65 -27.53 5.20
C LYS A 78 -2.02 -26.86 3.96
N GLU A 79 -2.76 -26.87 2.86
CA GLU A 79 -2.34 -26.28 1.58
C GLU A 79 -3.21 -25.06 1.27
N PHE A 80 -2.58 -23.91 1.02
CA PHE A 80 -3.25 -22.69 0.54
C PHE A 80 -2.84 -22.42 -0.90
N LYS A 81 -3.80 -22.33 -1.82
CA LYS A 81 -3.54 -22.05 -3.23
C LYS A 81 -3.97 -20.63 -3.58
N VAL A 82 -3.07 -19.84 -4.14
CA VAL A 82 -3.32 -18.46 -4.60
C VAL A 82 -2.52 -18.20 -5.86
N ASN A 83 -3.11 -17.48 -6.82
CA ASN A 83 -2.47 -17.16 -8.10
C ASN A 83 -1.84 -18.38 -8.80
N GLY A 84 -2.53 -19.53 -8.75
CA GLY A 84 -2.05 -20.80 -9.31
C GLY A 84 -0.95 -21.52 -8.52
N LYS A 85 -0.34 -20.89 -7.50
CA LYS A 85 0.71 -21.46 -6.65
C LYS A 85 0.12 -22.11 -5.39
N THR A 86 0.69 -23.24 -4.97
CA THR A 86 0.33 -23.91 -3.71
C THR A 86 1.39 -23.62 -2.66
N LEU A 87 0.96 -23.14 -1.50
CA LEU A 87 1.78 -22.76 -0.35
C LEU A 87 1.46 -23.65 0.85
N ALA A 88 2.49 -24.00 1.62
CA ALA A 88 2.31 -24.67 2.90
C ALA A 88 1.72 -23.69 3.92
N ALA A 89 0.63 -24.07 4.55
CA ALA A 89 -0.09 -23.25 5.51
C ALA A 89 0.01 -23.81 6.94
N ARG A 90 -0.20 -22.94 7.91
CA ARG A 90 -0.53 -23.28 9.30
C ARG A 90 -1.91 -22.74 9.63
N ILE A 91 -2.48 -23.19 10.74
CA ILE A 91 -3.73 -22.63 11.25
C ILE A 91 -3.43 -21.87 12.53
N TYR A 92 -3.84 -20.61 12.53
CA TYR A 92 -3.69 -19.69 13.64
C TYR A 92 -5.03 -19.01 13.84
N ASN A 93 -5.60 -19.13 15.05
CA ASN A 93 -6.93 -18.61 15.38
C ASN A 93 -8.01 -19.05 14.37
N GLY A 94 -7.96 -20.31 13.93
CA GLY A 94 -8.91 -20.85 12.94
C GLY A 94 -8.69 -20.35 11.50
N ARG A 95 -7.65 -19.56 11.22
CA ARG A 95 -7.38 -18.98 9.91
C ARG A 95 -6.13 -19.57 9.25
N PRO A 96 -6.13 -19.80 7.92
CA PRO A 96 -4.93 -20.24 7.22
C PRO A 96 -3.91 -19.13 7.21
N ALA A 97 -2.70 -19.44 7.65
CA ALA A 97 -1.57 -18.54 7.61
C ALA A 97 -0.42 -19.15 6.82
N VAL A 98 0.24 -18.33 6.00
CA VAL A 98 1.40 -18.73 5.19
C VAL A 98 2.58 -17.80 5.50
N LYS A 99 3.79 -18.15 5.09
CA LYS A 99 4.94 -17.24 5.28
C LYS A 99 4.73 -15.99 4.44
N ALA A 100 4.94 -14.81 5.03
CA ALA A 100 4.72 -13.52 4.37
C ALA A 100 5.53 -13.40 3.06
N ARG A 101 6.78 -13.84 3.07
CA ARG A 101 7.65 -13.83 1.87
C ARG A 101 7.18 -14.80 0.77
N ASP A 102 6.65 -15.96 1.16
CA ASP A 102 6.22 -16.98 0.19
C ASP A 102 4.97 -16.53 -0.55
N ILE A 103 4.01 -15.91 0.15
CA ILE A 103 2.80 -15.40 -0.51
C ILE A 103 3.08 -14.15 -1.35
N ALA A 104 3.91 -13.23 -0.88
CA ALA A 104 4.35 -12.08 -1.67
C ALA A 104 4.97 -12.53 -3.01
N LYS A 105 5.90 -13.49 -2.95
CA LYS A 105 6.49 -14.07 -4.15
C LYS A 105 5.46 -14.77 -5.05
N ALA A 106 4.47 -15.43 -4.46
CA ALA A 106 3.41 -16.09 -5.23
C ALA A 106 2.47 -15.10 -5.94
N THR A 107 2.36 -13.87 -5.44
CA THR A 107 1.53 -12.81 -6.04
C THR A 107 2.30 -11.85 -6.94
N GLY A 108 3.62 -11.99 -7.02
CA GLY A 108 4.49 -11.20 -7.93
C GLY A 108 5.31 -10.13 -7.22
N ALA A 109 5.08 -9.90 -5.92
CA ALA A 109 5.87 -8.98 -5.13
C ALA A 109 7.23 -9.58 -4.75
N GLU A 110 8.30 -8.92 -5.19
CA GLU A 110 9.68 -9.36 -4.90
C GLU A 110 10.26 -8.71 -3.63
N ASN A 111 9.73 -7.54 -3.27
CA ASN A 111 10.28 -6.70 -2.22
C ASN A 111 9.50 -6.85 -0.92
N VAL A 112 10.13 -7.51 0.06
CA VAL A 112 9.56 -7.70 1.40
C VAL A 112 10.58 -7.27 2.46
N LEU A 113 10.25 -6.19 3.16
CA LEU A 113 11.07 -5.61 4.23
C LEU A 113 10.50 -6.01 5.59
N LEU A 114 11.39 -6.31 6.54
CA LEU A 114 11.03 -6.54 7.94
C LEU A 114 11.61 -5.42 8.79
N ASP A 115 10.74 -4.56 9.31
CA ASP A 115 11.08 -3.51 10.26
C ASP A 115 10.85 -3.98 11.69
N ARG A 116 11.96 -4.22 12.41
CA ARG A 116 11.96 -4.64 13.82
C ARG A 116 12.09 -3.47 14.80
N SER A 117 12.24 -2.25 14.30
CA SER A 117 12.35 -1.06 15.15
C SER A 117 11.00 -0.67 15.76
N LYS A 118 9.89 -1.14 15.16
CA LYS A 118 8.52 -0.90 15.61
C LYS A 118 8.14 -1.82 16.77
N LYS A 119 7.28 -1.32 17.67
CA LYS A 119 6.69 -2.10 18.78
C LYS A 119 5.98 -3.37 18.28
N VAL A 120 5.24 -3.24 17.18
CA VAL A 120 4.70 -4.35 16.39
C VAL A 120 5.55 -4.41 15.13
N TRP A 121 6.31 -5.49 14.94
CA TRP A 121 7.20 -5.58 13.78
C TRP A 121 6.38 -5.53 12.50
N GLU A 122 6.91 -4.86 11.47
CA GLU A 122 6.18 -4.68 10.22
C GLU A 122 6.86 -5.45 9.10
N TYR A 123 6.10 -6.32 8.46
CA TYR A 123 6.41 -6.86 7.14
C TYR A 123 5.80 -5.94 6.09
N TYR A 124 6.63 -5.12 5.45
CA TYR A 124 6.20 -4.28 4.32
C TYR A 124 6.43 -5.04 3.02
N VAL A 125 5.35 -5.26 2.26
CA VAL A 125 5.36 -5.82 0.92
C VAL A 125 5.16 -4.68 -0.07
N LEU A 126 6.18 -4.39 -0.87
CA LEU A 126 6.05 -3.48 -2.01
C LEU A 126 5.61 -4.30 -3.22
N ASP A 127 4.37 -4.09 -3.64
CA ASP A 127 3.73 -4.78 -4.76
C ASP A 127 3.37 -3.72 -5.81
N LEU A 128 4.17 -3.61 -6.86
CA LEU A 128 3.94 -2.66 -7.94
C LEU A 128 3.25 -3.38 -9.11
N PRO A 129 2.45 -2.68 -9.93
CA PRO A 129 1.81 -3.31 -11.08
C PRO A 129 2.81 -4.01 -12.01
N ASN A 130 2.39 -5.15 -12.53
CA ASN A 130 3.22 -6.00 -13.38
C ASN A 130 3.87 -5.21 -14.52
N GLY A 131 5.16 -5.46 -14.75
CA GLY A 131 5.94 -4.77 -15.78
C GLY A 131 6.51 -3.42 -15.35
N SER A 132 6.30 -2.99 -14.10
CA SER A 132 7.01 -1.83 -13.54
C SER A 132 8.51 -2.08 -13.48
N ILE A 133 9.30 -1.11 -13.94
CA ILE A 133 10.77 -1.10 -13.85
C ILE A 133 11.22 0.17 -13.15
N SER A 134 12.39 0.15 -12.51
CA SER A 134 13.03 1.38 -12.03
C SER A 134 13.49 2.23 -13.22
N LEU A 135 13.28 3.54 -13.10
CA LEU A 135 13.72 4.53 -14.08
C LEU A 135 15.15 5.01 -13.80
N GLU A 136 15.66 4.81 -12.58
CA GLU A 136 17.06 5.06 -12.20
C GLU A 136 18.01 3.90 -12.56
N GLY A 137 17.51 2.83 -13.19
CA GLY A 137 18.34 1.73 -13.68
C GLY A 137 18.82 0.74 -12.59
N THR A 138 18.26 0.80 -11.39
CA THR A 138 18.57 -0.11 -10.28
C THR A 138 17.35 -0.92 -9.85
N LYS A 139 17.54 -2.21 -9.55
CA LYS A 139 16.46 -3.03 -8.95
C LYS A 139 16.46 -2.99 -7.42
N ASP A 140 17.50 -2.40 -6.82
CA ASP A 140 17.61 -2.30 -5.37
C ASP A 140 16.71 -1.17 -4.87
N VAL A 141 15.57 -1.52 -4.30
CA VAL A 141 14.60 -0.56 -3.71
C VAL A 141 15.15 0.20 -2.48
N MET A 142 16.36 -0.13 -2.02
CA MET A 142 17.07 0.58 -0.95
C MET A 142 18.08 1.59 -1.47
N ALA A 143 18.39 1.58 -2.77
CA ALA A 143 19.26 2.56 -3.40
C ALA A 143 18.68 3.98 -3.28
N PRO A 144 19.51 5.03 -3.27
CA PRO A 144 19.01 6.40 -3.37
C PRO A 144 18.32 6.62 -4.72
N GLY A 145 17.24 7.41 -4.71
CA GLY A 145 16.60 7.95 -5.90
C GLY A 145 16.82 9.45 -6.02
N VAL A 146 15.83 10.16 -6.57
CA VAL A 146 15.86 11.60 -6.73
C VAL A 146 15.69 12.30 -5.37
N PRO A 147 16.57 13.25 -5.02
CA PRO A 147 16.45 14.00 -3.77
C PRO A 147 15.09 14.69 -3.64
N GLY A 148 14.40 14.46 -2.53
CA GLY A 148 13.06 15.00 -2.28
C GLY A 148 11.90 14.12 -2.78
N MET A 149 12.17 13.04 -3.52
CA MET A 149 11.13 12.18 -4.10
C MET A 149 11.34 10.70 -3.78
N GLY A 150 12.58 10.20 -3.89
CA GLY A 150 12.87 8.77 -3.87
C GLY A 150 13.05 8.21 -5.28
N GLN A 151 13.01 6.89 -5.42
CA GLN A 151 13.13 6.22 -6.72
C GLN A 151 11.82 6.28 -7.50
N HIS A 152 11.91 6.32 -8.81
CA HIS A 152 10.79 6.27 -9.73
C HIS A 152 10.70 4.89 -10.38
N TRP A 153 9.52 4.32 -10.29
CA TRP A 153 9.21 3.05 -10.93
C TRP A 153 8.04 3.26 -11.89
N GLY A 154 8.07 2.68 -13.08
CA GLY A 154 7.00 2.89 -14.07
C GLY A 154 6.91 1.77 -15.07
N SER A 155 5.77 1.65 -15.73
CA SER A 155 5.63 0.76 -16.88
C SER A 155 6.09 1.48 -18.15
N PRO A 156 7.04 0.94 -18.93
CA PRO A 156 7.45 1.56 -20.20
C PRO A 156 6.30 1.78 -21.19
N ALA A 157 5.24 0.97 -21.10
CA ALA A 157 4.06 1.08 -21.94
C ALA A 157 3.13 2.26 -21.59
N GLU A 158 3.36 2.91 -20.45
CA GLU A 158 2.52 4.00 -19.92
C GLU A 158 3.27 5.33 -19.83
N LEU A 159 4.59 5.32 -20.04
CA LEU A 159 5.39 6.52 -20.12
C LEU A 159 5.16 7.23 -21.47
N PRO A 160 5.21 8.57 -21.51
CA PRO A 160 5.56 9.47 -20.41
C PRO A 160 4.39 9.82 -19.46
N LEU A 161 3.13 9.53 -19.80
CA LEU A 161 1.99 9.98 -18.97
C LEU A 161 2.00 9.42 -17.53
N GLY A 162 2.43 8.17 -17.36
CA GLY A 162 2.41 7.47 -16.08
C GLY A 162 1.19 6.53 -15.90
N PRO A 163 1.00 5.98 -14.69
CA PRO A 163 1.55 6.48 -13.44
C PRO A 163 3.02 6.07 -13.23
N ILE A 164 3.79 6.98 -12.65
CA ILE A 164 5.07 6.68 -12.00
C ILE A 164 4.80 6.42 -10.52
N TYR A 165 5.49 5.45 -9.93
CA TYR A 165 5.38 5.05 -8.53
C TYR A 165 6.65 5.48 -7.80
N GLY A 166 6.49 6.38 -6.83
CA GLY A 166 7.57 6.81 -5.95
C GLY A 166 7.88 5.77 -4.89
N VAL A 167 9.14 5.37 -4.79
CA VAL A 167 9.63 4.38 -3.82
C VAL A 167 10.79 4.94 -3.01
N GLU A 168 10.62 5.05 -1.70
CA GLU A 168 11.71 5.39 -0.77
C GLU A 168 11.96 4.20 0.17
N LYS A 169 13.18 3.66 0.16
CA LYS A 169 13.61 2.56 1.05
C LYS A 169 12.62 1.39 1.02
N GLY A 170 12.22 0.99 -0.18
CA GLY A 170 11.27 -0.08 -0.47
C GLY A 170 9.84 0.16 0.02
N LYS A 171 9.44 1.42 0.23
CA LYS A 171 8.06 1.81 0.55
C LYS A 171 7.50 2.72 -0.53
N LEU A 172 6.23 2.51 -0.86
CA LEU A 172 5.48 3.34 -1.80
C LEU A 172 5.17 4.67 -1.11
N VAL A 173 5.59 5.79 -1.72
CA VAL A 173 5.47 7.13 -1.11
C VAL A 173 4.65 8.12 -1.95
N PHE A 174 4.52 7.90 -3.26
CA PHE A 174 3.59 8.66 -4.11
C PHE A 174 3.23 7.88 -5.37
N ILE A 175 2.25 8.41 -6.10
CA ILE A 175 2.07 8.18 -7.54
C ILE A 175 2.12 9.51 -8.28
N GLU A 176 2.61 9.50 -9.50
CA GLU A 176 2.88 10.71 -10.29
C GLU A 176 2.34 10.54 -11.72
N GLN A 177 1.81 11.63 -12.29
CA GLN A 177 1.43 11.71 -13.69
C GLN A 177 2.10 12.93 -14.31
N MET A 178 2.60 12.79 -15.53
CA MET A 178 3.21 13.89 -16.26
C MET A 178 2.30 14.32 -17.43
N ILE A 179 1.79 15.55 -17.38
CA ILE A 179 0.91 16.11 -18.41
C ILE A 179 1.63 17.27 -19.11
N SER A 180 1.85 17.18 -20.43
CA SER A 180 2.52 18.26 -21.15
C SER A 180 1.71 19.57 -21.11
N GLN A 181 2.43 20.70 -21.04
CA GLN A 181 1.82 22.02 -21.11
C GLN A 181 1.09 22.22 -22.44
N GLU A 182 1.63 21.69 -23.53
CA GLU A 182 1.05 21.75 -24.87
C GLU A 182 -0.31 21.04 -24.92
N ASP A 183 -0.40 19.81 -24.41
CA ASP A 183 -1.66 19.07 -24.38
C ASP A 183 -2.72 19.81 -23.55
N PHE A 184 -2.32 20.37 -22.41
CA PHE A 184 -3.20 21.15 -21.56
C PHE A 184 -3.70 22.42 -22.26
N ALA A 185 -2.80 23.16 -22.92
CA ALA A 185 -3.14 24.36 -23.69
C ALA A 185 -4.05 24.07 -24.89
N ASN A 186 -3.90 22.90 -25.51
CA ASN A 186 -4.72 22.45 -26.63
C ASN A 186 -6.05 21.82 -26.21
N GLY A 187 -6.38 21.81 -24.92
CA GLY A 187 -7.64 21.27 -24.40
C GLY A 187 -7.76 19.75 -24.56
N LYS A 188 -6.64 19.03 -24.59
CA LYS A 188 -6.64 17.57 -24.65
C LYS A 188 -7.13 16.99 -23.33
N ASN A 189 -8.05 16.03 -23.43
CA ASN A 189 -8.55 15.31 -22.27
C ASN A 189 -7.66 14.11 -21.94
N TYR A 190 -7.34 13.97 -20.66
CA TYR A 190 -6.80 12.74 -20.08
C TYR A 190 -7.88 12.12 -19.19
N VAL A 191 -8.37 10.94 -19.57
CA VAL A 191 -9.45 10.24 -18.86
C VAL A 191 -9.01 8.85 -18.47
N ASN A 192 -9.48 8.37 -17.31
CA ASN A 192 -9.14 7.05 -16.77
C ASN A 192 -7.63 6.79 -16.69
N ILE A 193 -6.86 7.78 -16.24
CA ILE A 193 -5.41 7.62 -16.04
C ILE A 193 -5.21 6.49 -15.02
N PRO A 194 -4.39 5.47 -15.32
CA PRO A 194 -4.20 4.35 -14.40
C PRO A 194 -3.61 4.82 -13.07
N GLY A 195 -4.12 4.29 -11.95
CA GLY A 195 -3.48 4.38 -10.64
C GLY A 195 -2.75 3.08 -10.31
N MET A 196 -2.97 2.53 -9.12
CA MET A 196 -2.38 1.26 -8.68
C MET A 196 -2.93 -0.01 -9.37
N LYS A 197 -3.78 0.13 -10.41
CA LYS A 197 -4.35 -1.00 -11.18
C LYS A 197 -4.96 -2.13 -10.34
N GLY A 198 -5.69 -1.74 -9.28
CA GLY A 198 -6.35 -2.68 -8.37
C GLY A 198 -5.47 -3.18 -7.21
N LEU A 199 -4.19 -2.82 -7.17
CA LEU A 199 -3.35 -3.02 -5.99
C LEU A 199 -3.70 -1.99 -4.91
N PRO A 200 -3.54 -2.34 -3.63
CA PRO A 200 -3.79 -1.41 -2.53
C PRO A 200 -2.82 -0.22 -2.61
N SER A 201 -3.30 0.94 -2.16
CA SER A 201 -2.51 2.15 -1.89
C SER A 201 -2.93 2.78 -0.56
N PRO A 202 -2.04 3.52 0.09
CA PRO A 202 -2.41 4.36 1.23
C PRO A 202 -3.37 5.47 0.79
N ALA A 203 -3.99 6.13 1.77
CA ALA A 203 -4.69 7.37 1.50
C ALA A 203 -3.70 8.46 1.07
N ILE A 204 -4.13 9.30 0.13
CA ILE A 204 -3.39 10.50 -0.26
C ILE A 204 -3.38 11.47 0.93
N VAL A 205 -2.19 11.94 1.29
CA VAL A 205 -1.96 12.92 2.35
C VAL A 205 -1.99 14.34 1.78
N HIS A 206 -1.35 14.55 0.63
CA HIS A 206 -1.38 15.82 -0.11
C HIS A 206 -1.10 15.58 -1.60
N SER A 207 -1.27 16.61 -2.41
CA SER A 207 -0.91 16.56 -3.83
C SER A 207 -0.24 17.85 -4.24
N ASP A 208 0.81 17.71 -5.04
CA ASP A 208 1.58 18.80 -5.60
C ASP A 208 1.38 18.81 -7.12
N VAL A 209 1.28 20.01 -7.70
CA VAL A 209 1.17 20.23 -9.14
C VAL A 209 2.29 21.18 -9.52
N GLU A 210 3.35 20.66 -10.10
CA GLU A 210 4.61 21.37 -10.29
C GLU A 210 4.85 21.59 -11.78
N PHE A 211 5.03 22.85 -12.18
CA PHE A 211 5.37 23.17 -13.56
C PHE A 211 6.88 23.01 -13.78
N VAL A 212 7.25 22.15 -14.73
CA VAL A 212 8.63 21.89 -15.13
C VAL A 212 8.87 22.55 -16.49
N PRO A 213 9.32 23.83 -16.53
CA PRO A 213 9.37 24.62 -17.76
C PRO A 213 10.40 24.13 -18.80
N HIS A 214 11.31 23.25 -18.41
CA HIS A 214 12.41 22.76 -19.25
C HIS A 214 12.42 21.23 -19.38
N GLY A 215 11.41 20.56 -18.85
CA GLY A 215 11.38 19.11 -18.71
C GLY A 215 12.51 18.55 -17.84
N HIS A 216 12.64 17.23 -17.85
CA HIS A 216 13.73 16.49 -17.21
C HIS A 216 14.04 15.22 -18.02
N PRO A 217 15.16 14.51 -17.76
CA PRO A 217 15.44 13.24 -18.43
C PRO A 217 14.26 12.28 -18.28
N GLY A 218 13.76 11.74 -19.40
CA GLY A 218 12.55 10.92 -19.45
C GLY A 218 11.30 11.66 -19.95
N PHE A 219 11.24 12.99 -19.79
CA PHE A 219 10.19 13.82 -20.40
C PHE A 219 10.68 15.26 -20.65
N GLU A 220 11.25 15.48 -21.84
CA GLU A 220 12.09 16.65 -22.15
C GLU A 220 11.31 17.87 -22.68
N VAL A 221 9.99 17.92 -22.46
CA VAL A 221 9.13 19.05 -22.87
C VAL A 221 8.56 19.75 -21.63
N PRO A 222 8.12 21.01 -21.71
CA PRO A 222 7.42 21.64 -20.60
C PRO A 222 6.17 20.84 -20.19
N HIS A 223 6.08 20.49 -18.91
CA HIS A 223 4.98 19.67 -18.40
C HIS A 223 4.65 20.01 -16.95
N PHE A 224 3.55 19.45 -16.47
CA PHE A 224 3.17 19.45 -15.07
C PHE A 224 3.39 18.05 -14.50
N ASP A 225 4.16 17.97 -13.42
CA ASP A 225 4.21 16.78 -12.57
C ASP A 225 3.09 16.88 -11.54
N ILE A 226 2.22 15.88 -11.54
CA ILE A 226 1.10 15.80 -10.62
C ILE A 226 1.40 14.66 -9.65
N HIS A 227 1.88 15.02 -8.47
CA HIS A 227 2.23 14.08 -7.42
C HIS A 227 1.07 13.88 -6.45
N HIS A 228 0.73 12.63 -6.17
CA HIS A 228 -0.19 12.24 -5.11
C HIS A 228 0.59 11.51 -4.02
N TYR A 229 1.02 12.25 -3.00
CA TYR A 229 1.85 11.73 -1.92
C TYR A 229 1.04 11.01 -0.84
N PHE A 230 1.58 9.88 -0.38
CA PHE A 230 1.09 9.09 0.75
C PHE A 230 1.77 9.45 2.09
N VAL A 231 2.67 10.44 2.04
CA VAL A 231 3.44 10.98 3.16
C VAL A 231 3.22 12.49 3.25
N THR A 232 3.64 13.10 4.35
CA THR A 232 3.54 14.57 4.47
C THR A 232 4.55 15.29 3.57
N HIS A 233 4.25 16.53 3.17
CA HIS A 233 5.18 17.36 2.39
C HIS A 233 6.58 17.43 3.04
N LYS A 234 6.61 17.75 4.35
CA LYS A 234 7.84 17.79 5.16
C LYS A 234 8.64 16.48 5.18
N GLU A 235 7.98 15.34 4.96
CA GLU A 235 8.63 14.03 4.97
C GLU A 235 9.35 13.76 3.65
N HIS A 236 8.69 13.93 2.50
CA HIS A 236 9.31 13.57 1.22
C HIS A 236 10.50 14.47 0.87
N LEU A 237 10.51 15.73 1.29
CA LEU A 237 11.67 16.62 1.12
C LEU A 237 12.99 16.11 1.74
N LYS A 238 12.95 15.03 2.53
CA LYS A 238 14.12 14.38 3.13
C LYS A 238 14.55 13.10 2.42
N PHE A 239 13.77 12.62 1.46
CA PHE A 239 14.02 11.37 0.76
C PHE A 239 15.24 11.48 -0.13
N SER A 240 16.05 10.42 -0.15
CA SER A 240 17.23 10.30 -1.01
C SER A 240 18.18 11.51 -1.00
N MET A 241 18.16 12.30 0.08
CA MET A 241 19.03 13.47 0.23
C MET A 241 20.49 13.03 0.40
N PRO A 242 21.44 13.57 -0.38
CA PRO A 242 22.84 13.29 -0.15
C PRO A 242 23.28 13.88 1.21
N PRO A 243 24.35 13.35 1.84
CA PRO A 243 24.88 13.92 3.07
C PRO A 243 25.19 15.42 2.90
N GLY A 244 24.54 16.28 3.69
CA GLY A 244 24.70 17.73 3.62
C GLY A 244 23.98 18.41 2.43
N GLY A 245 23.17 17.68 1.67
CA GLY A 245 22.39 18.22 0.56
C GLY A 245 21.31 19.21 0.98
N THR A 246 20.97 20.12 0.08
CA THR A 246 19.77 20.95 0.16
C THR A 246 18.74 20.46 -0.84
N THR A 247 17.45 20.65 -0.53
CA THR A 247 16.34 20.25 -1.40
C THR A 247 16.51 20.88 -2.78
N PRO A 248 16.33 20.15 -3.90
CA PRO A 248 16.47 20.73 -5.24
C PRO A 248 15.55 21.96 -5.44
N PRO A 249 16.02 22.99 -6.18
CA PRO A 249 15.16 24.10 -6.61
C PRO A 249 14.00 23.55 -7.44
N GLY A 250 12.76 23.86 -7.07
CA GLY A 250 11.55 23.24 -7.62
C GLY A 250 10.67 22.61 -6.54
N HIS A 251 11.29 22.00 -5.53
CA HIS A 251 10.60 21.41 -4.37
C HIS A 251 10.78 22.24 -3.09
N GLN A 252 11.24 23.49 -3.23
CA GLN A 252 11.37 24.43 -2.12
C GLN A 252 10.12 25.32 -2.08
N HIS A 253 9.25 25.11 -1.09
CA HIS A 253 8.19 26.03 -0.71
C HIS A 253 8.57 26.80 0.57
#